data_AF-D3DCR1-F1
#
_entry.id   AF-D3DCR1-F1
#
_cell.length_a   1.000
_cell.length_b   1.000
_cell.length_c   1.000
_cell.angle_alpha   90.00
_cell.angle_beta   90.00
_cell.angle_gamma   90.00
#
_symmetry.space_group_name_H-M   'P 1'
#
loop_
_entity.id
_entity.type
_entity.pdbx_description
1 polymer ?
#
loop_
_entity_poly.entity_id
_entity_poly.type
_entity_poly.pdbx_seq_one_letter_code
_entity_poly.pdbx_strand_id
1 'polypeptide(L)'
;MGARVQLLPPVARGDWPNLRVAIPLTEGPRYVRTPGMGRWHRIRSGYQVRDESRGPSWRLWCGQHIGYYGVFEVDEPPAGEPACGTCEGRAIGAGQVENPLTVDLAYEPWMWDTPTLCPGPGRGLYVAEGFRVGRCLVCQLLAPTRVTGGPYRAQMSLTKHPPGPGLMTPCPFHGWFHLRAVDGAAVCWPCRTDD
;
A
#
# COMPACT_ATOMS: atom_id res chain seq x y z
N MET A 1 19.17 22.50 3.84
CA MET A 1 17.76 22.37 4.26
C MET A 1 16.94 22.37 2.98
N GLY A 2 16.12 21.34 2.82
CA GLY A 2 15.36 21.12 1.58
C GLY A 2 14.23 22.12 1.35
N ALA A 3 13.84 22.31 0.08
CA ALA A 3 12.75 23.16 -0.33
C ALA A 3 11.40 22.52 0.05
N ARG A 4 10.74 23.05 1.09
CA ARG A 4 9.41 22.62 1.50
C ARG A 4 8.33 23.07 0.52
N VAL A 5 7.31 22.24 0.32
CA VAL A 5 6.14 22.55 -0.52
C VAL A 5 4.92 22.88 0.32
N GLN A 6 4.09 23.79 -0.19
CA GLN A 6 2.80 24.11 0.40
C GLN A 6 1.87 22.90 0.29
N LEU A 7 1.29 22.52 1.42
CA LEU A 7 0.35 21.41 1.53
C LEU A 7 -1.08 21.92 1.43
N LEU A 8 -1.92 21.14 0.75
CA LEU A 8 -3.35 21.40 0.75
C LEU A 8 -3.95 21.02 2.11
N PRO A 9 -5.08 21.61 2.50
CA PRO A 9 -5.79 21.17 3.69
C PRO A 9 -6.18 19.67 3.57
N PRO A 10 -6.16 18.93 4.70
CA PRO A 10 -6.65 17.56 4.74
C PRO A 10 -8.11 17.47 4.26
N VAL A 11 -8.44 16.44 3.47
CA VAL A 11 -9.84 16.20 3.08
C VAL A 11 -10.59 15.67 4.31
N ALA A 12 -11.55 16.45 4.80
CA ALA A 12 -12.28 16.20 6.06
C ALA A 12 -13.26 15.00 6.05
N ARG A 13 -13.27 14.13 5.03
CA ARG A 13 -14.25 13.03 4.94
C ARG A 13 -13.73 11.72 5.56
N GLY A 14 -14.44 11.26 6.59
CA GLY A 14 -14.75 9.84 6.81
C GLY A 14 -13.82 9.04 7.72
N ASP A 15 -12.52 8.95 7.40
CA ASP A 15 -11.71 7.82 7.90
C ASP A 15 -10.62 8.22 8.90
N TRP A 16 -10.89 9.26 9.69
CA TRP A 16 -9.91 9.78 10.64
C TRP A 16 -10.33 9.43 12.07
N PRO A 17 -9.71 8.45 12.74
CA PRO A 17 -10.02 8.19 14.14
C PRO A 17 -9.74 9.41 15.05
N ASN A 18 -8.92 10.39 14.60
CA ASN A 18 -8.27 11.36 15.48
C ASN A 18 -8.32 12.83 15.03
N LEU A 19 -9.27 13.28 14.20
CA LEU A 19 -9.31 14.71 13.74
C LEU A 19 -9.34 15.73 14.91
N ARG A 20 -9.87 15.35 16.08
CA ARG A 20 -9.91 16.23 17.26
C ARG A 20 -8.54 16.56 17.85
N VAL A 21 -7.52 15.75 17.56
CA VAL A 21 -6.15 15.91 18.06
C VAL A 21 -5.12 16.06 16.93
N ALA A 22 -5.58 16.13 15.68
CA ALA A 22 -4.71 16.31 14.52
C ALA A 22 -4.45 17.80 14.26
N ILE A 23 -3.18 18.17 14.22
CA ILE A 23 -2.70 19.50 13.82
C ILE A 23 -2.36 19.42 12.32
N PRO A 24 -3.11 20.09 11.43
CA PRO A 24 -2.80 20.12 10.01
C PRO A 24 -1.44 20.76 9.76
N LEU A 25 -0.68 20.19 8.82
CA LEU A 25 0.58 20.77 8.37
C LEU A 25 0.32 21.60 7.12
N THR A 26 0.88 22.81 7.09
CA THR A 26 0.81 23.73 5.95
C THR A 26 1.97 23.54 4.98
N GLU A 27 3.05 22.90 5.42
CA GLU A 27 4.23 22.63 4.62
C GLU A 27 4.81 21.23 4.90
N GLY A 28 5.52 20.69 3.92
CA GLY A 28 6.15 19.38 4.03
C GLY A 28 7.16 19.11 2.92
N PRO A 29 7.80 17.93 2.92
CA PRO A 29 8.67 17.52 1.83
C PRO A 29 7.86 17.35 0.54
N ARG A 30 8.55 17.39 -0.60
CA ARG A 30 7.90 17.26 -1.89
C ARG A 30 7.49 15.81 -2.16
N TYR A 31 8.36 14.88 -1.81
CA TYR A 31 8.19 13.45 -2.03
C TYR A 31 8.43 12.65 -0.76
N VAL A 32 7.70 11.54 -0.67
CA VAL A 32 7.87 10.54 0.38
C VAL A 32 7.85 9.13 -0.18
N ARG A 33 8.51 8.22 0.52
CA ARG A 33 8.57 6.80 0.18
C ARG A 33 8.76 5.99 1.47
N THR A 34 8.22 4.78 1.54
CA THR A 34 8.57 3.81 2.60
C THR A 34 9.47 2.71 2.02
N PRO A 35 10.17 1.91 2.84
CA PRO A 35 10.93 0.75 2.34
C PRO A 35 10.09 -0.21 1.50
N GLY A 36 8.80 -0.29 1.82
CA GLY A 36 7.79 -1.05 1.08
C GLY A 36 7.09 -0.23 0.00
N MET A 37 7.79 0.68 -0.67
CA MET A 37 7.32 1.38 -1.86
C MET A 37 8.46 1.41 -2.88
N GLY A 38 8.16 1.24 -4.15
CA GLY A 38 9.16 1.17 -5.23
C GLY A 38 9.17 2.41 -6.11
N ARG A 39 8.47 3.46 -5.66
CA ARG A 39 8.48 4.77 -6.27
C ARG A 39 8.23 5.83 -5.23
N TRP A 40 8.61 7.06 -5.56
CA TRP A 40 8.36 8.23 -4.75
C TRP A 40 6.93 8.72 -4.95
N HIS A 41 6.32 9.22 -3.88
CA HIS A 41 4.95 9.72 -3.91
C HIS A 41 4.92 11.18 -3.48
N ARG A 42 4.21 12.01 -4.25
CA ARG A 42 3.98 13.40 -3.89
C ARG A 42 2.95 13.54 -2.78
N ILE A 43 3.28 14.38 -1.80
CA ILE A 43 2.38 14.68 -0.69
C ILE A 43 1.33 15.69 -1.14
N ARG A 44 0.07 15.38 -0.85
CA ARG A 44 -1.06 16.28 -1.03
C ARG A 44 -1.28 17.12 0.24
N SER A 45 -1.35 16.45 1.39
CA SER A 45 -1.67 17.06 2.68
C SER A 45 -1.02 16.28 3.82
N GLY A 46 -0.76 16.94 4.95
CA GLY A 46 -0.12 16.33 6.11
C GLY A 46 -0.77 16.74 7.43
N TYR A 47 -0.51 15.97 8.48
CA TYR A 47 -0.93 16.28 9.84
C TYR A 47 0.00 15.64 10.86
N GLN A 48 0.00 16.19 12.07
CA GLN A 48 0.65 15.60 13.25
C GLN A 48 -0.40 15.36 14.34
N VAL A 49 -0.31 14.25 15.06
CA VAL A 49 -1.20 13.97 16.20
C VAL A 49 -0.58 14.60 17.46
N ARG A 50 -1.35 15.46 18.15
CA ARG A 50 -0.88 16.32 19.26
C ARG A 50 -0.26 15.56 20.43
N ASP A 51 -0.82 14.41 20.78
CA ASP A 51 -0.46 13.66 22.00
C ASP A 51 0.41 12.43 21.73
N GLU A 52 0.91 12.32 20.50
CA GLU A 52 1.70 11.18 20.08
C GLU A 52 3.14 11.64 19.78
N SER A 53 4.16 10.95 20.30
CA SER A 53 5.60 11.16 19.97
C SER A 53 5.94 10.76 18.52
N ARG A 54 4.94 10.81 17.66
CA ARG A 54 4.91 10.27 16.33
C ARG A 54 5.17 11.42 15.36
N GLY A 55 5.94 11.10 14.32
CA GLY A 55 6.21 12.05 13.26
C GLY A 55 4.96 12.40 12.45
N PRO A 56 5.11 13.21 11.40
CA PRO A 56 4.00 13.58 10.54
C PRO A 56 3.42 12.38 9.80
N SER A 57 2.14 12.46 9.49
CA SER A 57 1.43 11.51 8.62
C SER A 57 1.00 12.21 7.34
N TRP A 58 1.15 11.52 6.22
CA TRP A 58 1.04 12.08 4.89
C TRP A 58 -0.10 11.43 4.10
N ARG A 59 -0.92 12.25 3.44
CA ARG A 59 -1.87 11.81 2.42
C ARG A 59 -1.27 12.15 1.06
N LEU A 60 -1.26 11.17 0.17
CA LEU A 60 -0.64 11.26 -1.14
C LEU A 60 -1.69 11.57 -2.21
N TRP A 61 -1.27 12.18 -3.30
CA TRP A 61 -2.18 12.49 -4.42
C TRP A 61 -2.80 11.24 -5.07
N CYS A 62 -2.11 10.11 -5.05
CA CYS A 62 -2.65 8.83 -5.51
C CYS A 62 -3.72 8.23 -4.58
N GLY A 63 -4.02 8.87 -3.43
CA GLY A 63 -5.02 8.40 -2.46
C GLY A 63 -4.44 7.56 -1.31
N GLN A 64 -3.17 7.14 -1.40
CA GLN A 64 -2.51 6.41 -0.33
C GLN A 64 -2.28 7.27 0.92
N HIS A 65 -2.15 6.61 2.07
CA HIS A 65 -1.79 7.19 3.35
C HIS A 65 -0.50 6.56 3.85
N ILE A 66 0.41 7.41 4.32
CA ILE A 66 1.69 7.01 4.91
C ILE A 66 1.71 7.55 6.34
N GLY A 67 1.83 6.65 7.31
CA GLY A 67 2.10 7.02 8.70
C GLY A 67 3.59 7.31 8.90
N TYR A 68 3.94 7.87 10.06
CA TYR A 68 5.28 8.38 10.37
C TYR A 68 6.42 7.35 10.42
N TYR A 69 6.14 6.04 10.46
CA TYR A 69 7.18 5.04 10.65
C TYR A 69 7.89 4.69 9.35
N GLY A 70 9.22 4.88 9.33
CA GLY A 70 10.08 4.46 8.23
C GLY A 70 9.80 5.21 6.94
N VAL A 71 9.54 6.51 7.03
CA VAL A 71 9.34 7.36 5.85
C VAL A 71 10.67 7.99 5.46
N PHE A 72 11.03 7.84 4.18
CA PHE A 72 12.07 8.63 3.53
C PHE A 72 11.41 9.86 2.93
N GLU A 73 12.01 11.02 3.13
CA GLU A 73 11.50 12.32 2.70
C GLU A 73 12.56 13.02 1.86
N VAL A 74 12.19 13.48 0.67
CA VAL A 74 13.10 14.19 -0.26
C VAL A 74 12.37 15.29 -1.00
N ASP A 75 13.12 16.29 -1.47
CA ASP A 75 12.57 17.32 -2.35
C ASP A 75 12.51 16.84 -3.81
N GLU A 76 13.45 15.97 -4.17
CA GLU A 76 13.56 15.37 -5.50
C GLU A 76 13.93 13.88 -5.35
N PRO A 77 13.27 12.98 -6.10
CA PRO A 77 13.67 11.58 -6.18
C PRO A 77 15.14 11.46 -6.59
N PRO A 78 15.92 10.54 -6.01
CA PRO A 78 17.25 10.21 -6.50
C PRO A 78 17.22 9.86 -7.99
N ALA A 79 18.29 10.18 -8.71
CA ALA A 79 18.39 9.89 -10.13
C ALA A 79 18.18 8.38 -10.42
N GLY A 80 17.32 8.08 -11.40
CA GLY A 80 16.95 6.72 -11.78
C GLY A 80 15.86 6.08 -10.89
N GLU A 81 15.36 6.79 -9.87
CA GLU A 81 14.22 6.31 -9.09
C GLU A 81 12.91 6.95 -9.57
N PRO A 82 11.87 6.14 -9.87
CA PRO A 82 10.64 6.67 -10.42
C PRO A 82 9.78 7.38 -9.37
N ALA A 83 9.00 8.36 -9.81
CA ALA A 83 7.89 8.97 -9.08
C ALA A 83 6.55 8.38 -9.54
N CYS A 84 5.53 8.47 -8.69
CA CYS A 84 4.18 8.04 -9.04
C CYS A 84 3.53 9.01 -10.04
N GLY A 85 3.32 8.56 -11.27
CA GLY A 85 2.70 9.35 -12.34
C GLY A 85 1.30 9.88 -11.98
N THR A 86 0.50 9.09 -11.23
CA THR A 86 -0.80 9.55 -10.70
C THR A 86 -0.65 10.68 -9.69
N CYS A 87 0.40 10.64 -8.85
CA CYS A 87 0.66 11.72 -7.91
C CYS A 87 1.05 13.00 -8.63
N GLU A 88 1.99 12.90 -9.58
CA GLU A 88 2.46 14.03 -10.37
C GLU A 88 1.33 14.68 -11.18
N GLY A 89 0.58 13.88 -11.96
CA GLY A 89 -0.49 14.38 -12.80
C GLY A 89 -1.60 15.10 -12.01
N ARG A 90 -1.97 14.57 -10.83
CA ARG A 90 -2.98 15.22 -9.98
C ARG A 90 -2.46 16.49 -9.30
N ALA A 91 -1.19 16.53 -8.91
CA ALA A 91 -0.60 17.72 -8.31
C ALA A 91 -0.47 18.87 -9.31
N ILE A 92 -0.06 18.57 -10.55
CA ILE A 92 -0.05 19.53 -11.66
C ILE A 92 -1.48 20.01 -11.94
N GLY A 93 -2.43 19.08 -12.10
CA GLY A 93 -3.83 19.42 -12.36
C GLY A 93 -4.47 20.26 -11.25
N ALA A 94 -3.97 20.17 -10.03
CA ALA A 94 -4.40 20.98 -8.89
C ALA A 94 -3.60 22.28 -8.71
N GLY A 95 -2.61 22.57 -9.58
CA GLY A 95 -1.76 23.76 -9.49
C GLY A 95 -0.81 23.77 -8.29
N GLN A 96 -0.55 22.63 -7.65
CA GLN A 96 0.41 22.54 -6.55
C GLN A 96 1.87 22.58 -7.05
N VAL A 97 2.08 22.30 -8.34
CA VAL A 97 3.41 22.19 -8.97
C VAL A 97 3.35 22.78 -10.38
N GLU A 98 4.36 23.55 -10.74
CA GLU A 98 4.56 24.08 -12.09
C GLU A 98 5.26 23.04 -12.99
N ASN A 99 4.93 23.02 -14.29
CA ASN A 99 5.50 22.12 -15.31
C ASN A 99 6.85 22.71 -15.80
N PRO A 100 7.96 21.95 -15.98
CA PRO A 100 8.01 20.57 -16.44
C PRO A 100 8.33 19.50 -15.37
N LEU A 101 7.76 18.31 -15.55
CA LEU A 101 8.17 17.10 -14.84
C LEU A 101 9.61 16.71 -15.23
N THR A 102 10.49 16.62 -14.22
CA THR A 102 11.90 16.23 -14.37
C THR A 102 12.19 14.81 -13.87
N VAL A 103 11.15 14.07 -13.50
CA VAL A 103 11.24 12.75 -12.86
C VAL A 103 10.64 11.67 -13.75
N ASP A 104 11.26 10.49 -13.74
CA ASP A 104 10.70 9.32 -14.41
C ASP A 104 9.38 8.92 -13.76
N LEU A 105 8.34 8.71 -14.57
CA LEU A 105 6.99 8.43 -14.07
C LEU A 105 6.66 6.95 -14.17
N ALA A 106 6.34 6.35 -13.03
CA ALA A 106 5.72 5.04 -12.96
C ALA A 106 4.22 5.17 -12.66
N TYR A 107 3.39 4.69 -13.58
CA TYR A 107 1.94 4.57 -13.40
C TYR A 107 1.55 3.21 -12.81
N GLU A 108 2.35 2.18 -13.10
CA GLU A 108 2.14 0.82 -12.64
C GLU A 108 2.45 0.68 -11.15
N PRO A 109 1.67 -0.09 -10.37
CA PRO A 109 2.04 -0.49 -9.01
C PRO A 109 3.46 -1.08 -8.94
N TRP A 110 4.26 -0.75 -7.93
CA TRP A 110 5.66 -1.19 -7.83
C TRP A 110 5.85 -2.69 -7.51
N MET A 111 4.77 -3.47 -7.51
CA MET A 111 4.72 -4.85 -7.03
C MET A 111 4.14 -5.77 -8.10
N TRP A 112 4.55 -5.53 -9.34
CA TRP A 112 4.34 -6.47 -10.44
C TRP A 112 5.37 -7.59 -10.43
N ASP A 113 6.53 -7.38 -9.80
CA ASP A 113 7.51 -8.45 -9.61
C ASP A 113 6.91 -9.56 -8.78
N THR A 114 7.16 -10.80 -9.22
CA THR A 114 6.67 -12.00 -8.53
C THR A 114 7.13 -11.96 -7.07
N PRO A 115 6.21 -12.06 -6.09
CA PRO A 115 6.59 -11.88 -4.70
C PRO A 115 7.45 -13.07 -4.24
N THR A 116 8.44 -12.82 -3.40
CA THR A 116 9.30 -13.90 -2.86
C THR A 116 8.53 -14.86 -1.93
N LEU A 117 7.42 -14.38 -1.35
CA LEU A 117 6.48 -15.16 -0.56
C LEU A 117 5.08 -15.07 -1.17
N CYS A 118 4.35 -16.19 -1.19
CA CYS A 118 2.97 -16.20 -1.62
C CYS A 118 2.13 -15.22 -0.76
N PRO A 119 1.30 -14.36 -1.36
CA PRO A 119 0.47 -13.40 -0.64
C PRO A 119 -0.76 -14.05 0.04
N GLY A 120 -1.07 -15.31 -0.30
CA GLY A 120 -2.25 -16.03 0.20
C GLY A 120 -2.22 -16.37 1.70
N PRO A 121 -1.17 -17.05 2.22
CA PRO A 121 -1.09 -17.46 3.62
C PRO A 121 -1.34 -16.34 4.64
N GLY A 122 -0.76 -15.16 4.43
CA GLY A 122 -0.92 -14.02 5.33
C GLY A 122 -2.33 -13.43 5.39
N ARG A 123 -3.23 -13.88 4.51
CA ARG A 123 -4.59 -13.37 4.32
C ARG A 123 -5.66 -14.44 4.53
N GLY A 124 -5.27 -15.65 4.95
CA GLY A 124 -6.20 -16.77 5.11
C GLY A 124 -6.79 -17.26 3.78
N LEU A 125 -6.14 -16.99 2.64
CA LEU A 125 -6.64 -17.36 1.31
C LEU A 125 -6.26 -18.81 0.97
N TYR A 126 -6.95 -19.76 1.60
CA TYR A 126 -6.78 -21.18 1.37
C TYR A 126 -8.08 -21.95 1.59
N VAL A 127 -8.16 -23.16 1.06
CA VAL A 127 -9.22 -24.15 1.37
C VAL A 127 -8.58 -25.37 2.03
N ALA A 128 -9.26 -25.98 2.99
CA ALA A 128 -8.79 -27.20 3.63
C ALA A 128 -8.97 -28.40 2.70
N GLU A 129 -7.94 -29.24 2.58
CA GLU A 129 -7.91 -30.42 1.70
C GLU A 129 -7.71 -31.73 2.48
N GLY A 130 -7.60 -31.63 3.82
CA GLY A 130 -7.38 -32.78 4.68
C GLY A 130 -6.86 -32.37 6.05
N PHE A 131 -6.44 -33.37 6.84
CA PHE A 131 -5.86 -33.10 8.15
C PHE A 131 -4.52 -32.39 8.00
N ARG A 132 -4.47 -31.14 8.47
CA ARG A 132 -3.30 -30.26 8.44
C ARG A 132 -2.76 -29.92 7.05
N VAL A 133 -3.58 -30.04 6.00
CA VAL A 133 -3.21 -29.69 4.62
C VAL A 133 -4.26 -28.76 4.03
N GLY A 134 -3.80 -27.72 3.35
CA GLY A 134 -4.66 -26.79 2.63
C GLY A 134 -4.12 -26.41 1.26
N ARG A 135 -5.01 -26.03 0.35
CA ARG A 135 -4.67 -25.49 -0.97
C ARG A 135 -4.72 -23.98 -0.93
N CYS A 136 -3.63 -23.33 -1.34
CA CYS A 136 -3.59 -21.88 -1.47
C CYS A 136 -4.50 -21.42 -2.62
N LEU A 137 -5.45 -20.51 -2.36
CA LEU A 137 -6.33 -19.97 -3.39
C LEU A 137 -5.61 -19.03 -4.38
N VAL A 138 -4.45 -18.50 -3.99
CA VAL A 138 -3.67 -17.56 -4.81
C VAL A 138 -2.74 -18.27 -5.78
N CYS A 139 -2.14 -19.40 -5.40
CA CYS A 139 -1.15 -20.09 -6.23
C CYS A 139 -1.36 -21.59 -6.42
N GLN A 140 -2.47 -22.13 -5.90
CA GLN A 140 -2.90 -23.52 -6.01
C GLN A 140 -1.96 -24.56 -5.37
N LEU A 141 -0.87 -24.12 -4.71
CA LEU A 141 0.05 -25.00 -3.99
C LEU A 141 -0.65 -25.63 -2.77
N LEU A 142 -0.46 -26.93 -2.59
CA LEU A 142 -0.77 -27.63 -1.34
C LEU A 142 0.34 -27.36 -0.33
N ALA A 143 -0.03 -26.87 0.85
CA ALA A 143 0.93 -26.61 1.91
C ALA A 143 0.37 -27.03 3.28
N PRO A 144 1.25 -27.30 4.26
CA PRO A 144 0.81 -27.59 5.62
C PRO A 144 0.05 -26.40 6.22
N THR A 145 -1.04 -26.68 6.91
CA THR A 145 -1.72 -25.70 7.76
C THR A 145 -1.18 -25.77 9.19
N ARG A 146 -1.14 -24.64 9.88
CA ARG A 146 -0.75 -24.54 11.29
C ARG A 146 -1.76 -23.70 12.05
N VAL A 147 -1.84 -23.91 13.35
CA VAL A 147 -2.54 -22.99 14.24
C VAL A 147 -1.70 -21.73 14.41
N THR A 148 -2.32 -20.57 14.22
CA THR A 148 -1.74 -19.25 14.46
C THR A 148 -2.64 -18.42 15.37
N GLY A 149 -2.08 -17.39 16.00
CA GLY A 149 -2.78 -16.58 16.98
C GLY A 149 -2.51 -17.04 18.42
N GLY A 150 -3.05 -16.29 19.38
CA GLY A 150 -2.93 -16.61 20.81
C GLY A 150 -3.97 -17.63 21.29
N PRO A 151 -3.90 -18.07 22.56
CA PRO A 151 -4.79 -19.10 23.12
C PRO A 151 -6.28 -18.78 23.01
N TYR A 152 -6.66 -17.50 22.98
CA TYR A 152 -8.05 -17.05 22.87
C TYR A 152 -8.49 -16.65 21.46
N ARG A 153 -7.61 -16.80 20.45
CA ARG A 153 -7.91 -16.48 19.04
C ARG A 153 -7.11 -17.39 18.11
N ALA A 154 -7.13 -18.68 18.39
CA ALA A 154 -6.50 -19.69 17.56
C ALA A 154 -7.23 -19.80 16.22
N GLN A 155 -6.49 -19.64 15.13
CA GLN A 155 -7.01 -19.77 13.77
C GLN A 155 -6.08 -20.67 12.98
N MET A 156 -6.67 -21.59 12.21
CA MET A 156 -5.92 -22.38 11.24
C MET A 156 -5.52 -21.47 10.07
N SER A 157 -4.25 -21.44 9.74
CA SER A 157 -3.71 -20.74 8.58
C SER A 157 -2.78 -21.63 7.78
N LEU A 158 -2.65 -21.33 6.48
CA LEU A 158 -1.64 -21.96 5.65
C LEU A 158 -0.25 -21.49 6.09
N THR A 159 0.74 -22.39 6.12
CA THR A 159 2.13 -22.02 6.40
C THR A 159 2.65 -21.09 5.31
N LYS A 160 3.50 -20.10 5.65
CA LYS A 160 4.13 -19.23 4.63
C LYS A 160 4.99 -20.09 3.68
N HIS A 161 4.91 -19.83 2.39
CA HIS A 161 5.64 -20.56 1.36
C HIS A 161 5.97 -19.63 0.17
N PRO A 162 6.98 -19.95 -0.67
CA PRO A 162 7.20 -19.28 -1.95
C PRO A 162 5.99 -19.47 -2.88
N PRO A 163 5.73 -18.57 -3.86
CA PRO A 163 4.64 -18.79 -4.81
C PRO A 163 4.76 -20.12 -5.55
N GLY A 164 3.65 -20.84 -5.66
CA GLY A 164 3.55 -22.02 -6.51
C GLY A 164 3.40 -21.66 -8.00
N PRO A 165 3.47 -22.65 -8.90
CA PRO A 165 3.36 -22.45 -10.34
C PRO A 165 1.99 -21.90 -10.79
N GLY A 166 0.95 -22.06 -9.96
CA GLY A 166 -0.39 -21.53 -10.24
C GLY A 166 -0.62 -20.11 -9.69
N LEU A 167 0.43 -19.34 -9.39
CA LEU A 167 0.30 -17.97 -8.90
C LEU A 167 -0.57 -17.15 -9.86
N MET A 168 -1.67 -16.61 -9.34
CA MET A 168 -2.57 -15.78 -10.13
C MET A 168 -1.85 -14.55 -10.67
N THR A 169 -2.25 -14.12 -11.87
CA THR A 169 -1.80 -12.87 -12.47
C THR A 169 -2.11 -11.70 -11.53
N PRO A 170 -1.17 -10.76 -11.31
CA PRO A 170 -1.42 -9.60 -10.47
C PRO A 170 -2.53 -8.73 -11.06
N CYS A 171 -3.33 -8.10 -10.21
CA CYS A 171 -4.24 -7.05 -10.67
C CYS A 171 -3.42 -5.87 -11.23
N PRO A 172 -3.78 -5.30 -12.40
CA PRO A 172 -2.99 -4.22 -12.98
C PRO A 172 -2.94 -2.96 -12.12
N PHE A 173 -3.93 -2.76 -11.24
CA PHE A 173 -4.03 -1.59 -10.36
C PHE A 173 -3.56 -1.85 -8.93
N HIS A 174 -3.70 -3.09 -8.43
CA HIS A 174 -3.52 -3.42 -7.02
C HIS A 174 -2.50 -4.54 -6.77
N GLY A 175 -1.92 -5.13 -7.82
CA GLY A 175 -1.03 -6.28 -7.70
C GLY A 175 -1.70 -7.43 -6.95
N TRP A 176 -1.02 -7.91 -5.90
CA TRP A 176 -1.53 -8.94 -4.98
C TRP A 176 -1.98 -8.38 -3.60
N PHE A 177 -2.30 -7.09 -3.49
CA PHE A 177 -2.53 -6.42 -2.20
C PHE A 177 -3.94 -6.54 -1.66
N HIS A 178 -4.90 -6.56 -2.56
CA HIS A 178 -6.30 -6.51 -2.18
C HIS A 178 -7.00 -7.80 -2.58
N LEU A 179 -6.36 -8.93 -2.26
CA LEU A 179 -6.92 -10.24 -2.54
C LEU A 179 -7.97 -10.64 -1.50
N ARG A 180 -9.07 -11.21 -1.97
CA ARG A 180 -10.13 -11.83 -1.16
C ARG A 180 -10.54 -13.17 -1.76
N ALA A 181 -11.10 -14.04 -0.94
CA ALA A 181 -11.73 -15.27 -1.41
C ALA A 181 -13.16 -14.98 -1.85
N VAL A 182 -13.51 -15.29 -3.10
CA VAL A 182 -14.86 -15.20 -3.66
C VAL A 182 -15.09 -16.49 -4.46
N ASP A 183 -16.17 -17.22 -4.13
CA ASP A 183 -16.54 -18.49 -4.77
C ASP A 183 -15.40 -19.51 -4.86
N GLY A 184 -14.61 -19.62 -3.78
CA GLY A 184 -13.49 -20.55 -3.72
C GLY A 184 -12.28 -20.15 -4.57
N ALA A 185 -12.21 -18.91 -5.07
CA ALA A 185 -11.05 -18.38 -5.81
C ALA A 185 -10.51 -17.09 -5.17
N ALA A 186 -9.21 -16.84 -5.31
CA ALA A 186 -8.62 -15.56 -4.92
C ALA A 186 -8.84 -14.52 -6.03
N VAL A 187 -9.38 -13.36 -5.66
CA VAL A 187 -9.65 -12.25 -6.59
C VAL A 187 -9.22 -10.91 -6.01
N CYS A 188 -8.91 -9.95 -6.88
CA CYS A 188 -8.65 -8.59 -6.44
C CYS A 188 -9.95 -7.82 -6.21
N TRP A 189 -10.17 -7.45 -4.95
CA TRP A 189 -11.12 -6.40 -4.54
C TRP A 189 -10.42 -5.04 -4.65
N PRO A 190 -11.02 -3.92 -5.08
CA PRO A 190 -12.38 -3.70 -5.56
C PRO A 190 -12.57 -3.93 -7.08
N CYS A 191 -11.58 -4.48 -7.79
CA CYS A 191 -11.62 -4.60 -9.25
C CYS A 191 -12.59 -5.65 -9.77
N ARG A 192 -12.88 -6.70 -8.98
CA ARG A 192 -14.01 -7.59 -9.26
C ARG A 192 -15.24 -6.99 -8.58
N THR A 193 -16.07 -6.30 -9.36
CA THR A 193 -17.46 -6.04 -8.99
C THR A 193 -18.23 -7.32 -9.27
N ASP A 194 -18.94 -7.83 -8.28
CA ASP A 194 -19.83 -8.98 -8.46
C ASP A 194 -20.91 -8.58 -9.49
N ASP A 195 -20.91 -9.24 -10.65
CA ASP A 195 -22.06 -9.27 -11.57
C ASP A 195 -23.06 -10.33 -11.09
#